data_AF-A0A954HTV9-F1
#
_entry.id   AF-A0A954HTV9-F1
#
_cell.length_a   1.000
_cell.length_b   1.000
_cell.length_c   1.000
_cell.angle_alpha   90.00
_cell.angle_beta   90.00
_cell.angle_gamma   90.00
#
_symmetry.space_group_name_H-M   'P 1'
#
loop_
_entity.id
_entity.type
_entity.pdbx_description
1 polymer ?
#
loop_
_entity_poly.entity_id
_entity_poly.type
_entity_poly.pdbx_seq_one_letter_code
_entity_poly.pdbx_strand_id
1 'polypeptide(L)' 'MSLPTVKCAYCKQVEVARADEFYPFCSKRCKMLDLGGWVNESYRIPGPPGMSSETEVEELAAELDDNSETN' A
#
# COMPACT_ATOMS: atom_id res chain seq x y z
N MET A 1 -10.21 34.11 -5.24
CA MET A 1 -9.19 33.08 -5.54
C MET A 1 -9.88 31.72 -5.42
N SER A 2 -9.75 30.85 -6.42
CA SER A 2 -10.34 29.49 -6.39
C SER A 2 -9.48 28.58 -5.53
N LEU A 3 -10.10 27.71 -4.72
CA LEU A 3 -9.38 26.67 -3.99
C LEU A 3 -8.90 25.58 -4.98
N PRO A 4 -7.71 24.99 -4.77
CA PRO A 4 -7.25 23.88 -5.60
C PRO A 4 -8.19 22.68 -5.46
N THR A 5 -8.53 22.06 -6.59
CA THR A 5 -9.33 20.82 -6.68
C THR A 5 -8.49 19.67 -7.20
N VAL A 6 -8.91 18.44 -6.88
CA VAL A 6 -8.31 17.19 -7.38
C VAL A 6 -9.39 16.21 -7.77
N LYS A 7 -9.07 15.21 -8.61
CA LYS A 7 -9.96 14.06 -8.82
C LYS A 7 -10.02 13.20 -7.56
N CYS A 8 -11.22 12.72 -7.22
CA CYS A 8 -11.45 11.78 -6.11
C CYS A 8 -10.43 10.65 -6.12
N ALA A 9 -9.73 10.45 -5.01
CA ALA A 9 -8.61 9.52 -4.92
C ALA A 9 -8.99 8.04 -5.15
N TYR A 10 -10.27 7.68 -5.00
CA TYR A 10 -10.77 6.32 -5.25
C TYR A 10 -11.41 6.19 -6.65
N CYS A 11 -12.54 6.84 -6.91
CA CYS A 11 -13.31 6.61 -8.16
C CYS A 11 -12.81 7.41 -9.37
N LYS A 12 -12.00 8.45 -9.17
CA LYS A 12 -11.45 9.33 -10.23
C LYS A 12 -12.47 10.10 -11.07
N GLN A 13 -13.78 10.00 -10.79
CA GLN A 13 -14.84 10.60 -11.61
C GLN A 13 -15.22 12.04 -11.20
N VAL A 14 -15.04 12.40 -9.92
CA VAL A 14 -15.56 13.65 -9.34
C VAL A 14 -14.40 14.57 -8.91
N GLU A 15 -14.51 15.87 -9.18
CA GLU A 15 -13.61 16.91 -8.64
C GLU A 15 -13.94 17.15 -7.17
N VAL A 16 -12.92 17.23 -6.32
CA VAL A 16 -13.04 17.43 -4.88
C VAL A 16 -12.20 18.64 -4.49
N ALA A 17 -12.79 19.61 -3.81
CA ALA A 17 -12.11 20.79 -3.32
C ALA A 17 -11.42 20.50 -1.98
N ARG A 18 -10.30 21.18 -1.71
CA ARG A 18 -9.58 21.03 -0.43
C ARG A 18 -10.43 21.34 0.83
N ALA A 19 -11.52 22.08 0.68
CA ALA A 19 -12.46 22.40 1.76
C ALA A 19 -13.53 21.33 2.02
N ASP A 20 -13.64 20.31 1.16
CA ASP A 20 -14.67 19.27 1.30
C ASP A 20 -14.36 18.34 2.48
N GLU A 21 -15.39 17.94 3.23
CA GLU A 21 -15.27 17.11 4.45
C GLU A 21 -14.49 15.81 4.21
N PHE A 22 -14.66 15.21 3.04
CA PHE A 22 -14.06 13.92 2.70
C PHE A 22 -12.79 14.04 1.85
N TYR A 23 -12.25 15.24 1.62
CA TYR A 23 -11.05 15.44 0.80
C TYR A 23 -9.92 14.46 1.21
N PRO A 24 -9.29 13.74 0.26
CA PRO A 24 -9.37 13.84 -1.21
C PRO A 24 -10.43 12.93 -1.88
N PHE A 25 -11.46 12.49 -1.15
CA PHE A 25 -12.52 11.61 -1.64
C PHE A 25 -13.84 12.37 -1.83
N CYS A 26 -14.68 11.92 -2.77
CA CYS A 26 -15.99 12.56 -3.01
C CYS A 26 -17.08 12.16 -2.00
N SER A 27 -16.84 11.16 -1.14
CA SER A 27 -17.81 10.69 -0.15
C SER A 27 -17.17 9.79 0.92
N LYS A 28 -17.88 9.62 2.04
CA LYS A 28 -17.56 8.61 3.06
C LYS A 28 -17.39 7.21 2.47
N ARG A 29 -18.22 6.83 1.48
CA ARG A 29 -18.12 5.52 0.80
C ARG A 29 -16.77 5.33 0.12
N CYS A 30 -16.32 6.31 -0.67
CA CYS A 30 -15.03 6.23 -1.36
C CYS A 30 -13.85 6.16 -0.37
N LYS A 31 -13.91 6.93 0.72
CA LYS A 31 -12.91 6.84 1.80
C LYS A 31 -12.85 5.43 2.43
N MET A 32 -14.00 4.82 2.70
CA MET A 32 -14.07 3.48 3.30
C MET A 32 -13.62 2.38 2.33
N LEU A 33 -13.95 2.50 1.04
CA LEU A 33 -13.51 1.53 0.03
C LEU A 33 -12.00 1.58 -0.16
N ASP A 34 -11.40 2.77 -0.15
CA ASP A 34 -9.95 2.93 -0.22
C ASP A 34 -9.26 2.27 0.98
N LEU A 35 -9.77 2.52 2.20
CA LEU A 35 -9.29 1.87 3.41
C LEU A 35 -9.41 0.33 3.33
N GLY A 36 -10.53 -0.17 2.79
CA GLY A 36 -10.72 -1.60 2.57
C GLY A 36 -9.69 -2.20 1.61
N GLY A 37 -9.26 -1.47 0.60
CA GLY A 37 -8.19 -1.89 -0.32
C GLY A 37 -6.85 -2.11 0.38
N TRP A 38 -6.51 -1.29 1.37
CA TRP A 38 -5.33 -1.48 2.21
C TRP A 38 -5.47 -2.67 3.15
N VAL A 39 -6.60 -2.79 3.84
CA VAL A 39 -6.85 -3.90 4.79
C VAL A 39 -6.83 -5.25 4.08
N ASN A 40 -7.35 -5.31 2.85
CA ASN A 40 -7.41 -6.54 2.06
C ASN A 40 -6.16 -6.75 1.18
N GLU A 41 -5.07 -6.02 1.43
CA GLU A 41 -3.80 -6.12 0.70
C GLU A 41 -3.94 -6.00 -0.83
N SER A 42 -5.00 -5.33 -1.30
CA SER A 42 -5.27 -5.13 -2.71
C SER A 42 -4.33 -4.08 -3.32
N TYR A 43 -3.80 -3.19 -2.48
CA TYR A 43 -2.77 -2.24 -2.84
C TYR A 43 -1.40 -2.79 -2.45
N ARG A 44 -0.53 -2.95 -3.44
CA ARG A 44 0.82 -3.47 -3.28
C ARG A 44 1.79 -2.68 -4.15
N ILE A 45 2.97 -2.43 -3.62
CA ILE A 45 4.08 -1.85 -4.37
C ILE A 45 4.97 -3.02 -4.78
N PRO A 46 5.13 -3.31 -6.08
CA PRO A 46 6.00 -4.39 -6.51
C PRO A 46 7.44 -4.09 -6.06
N GLY A 47 8.10 -5.10 -5.48
CA GLY A 47 9.53 -5.04 -5.18
C GLY A 47 10.38 -5.11 -6.45
N PRO A 48 11.68 -4.76 -6.37
CA PRO A 48 12.62 -5.00 -7.45
C PRO A 48 12.68 -6.49 -7.81
N PRO A 49 12.88 -6.85 -9.09
CA PRO A 49 13.02 -8.24 -9.49
C PRO A 49 14.21 -8.89 -8.75
N GLY A 50 13.97 -10.03 -8.09
CA GLY A 50 14.97 -10.77 -7.33
C GLY A 50 14.98 -10.50 -5.82
N MET A 51 14.22 -9.51 -5.34
CA MET A 51 13.99 -9.25 -3.90
C MET A 51 12.66 -9.86 -3.46
N SER A 52 12.45 -11.14 -3.72
CA SER A 52 11.40 -11.89 -3.01
C SER A 52 11.99 -12.36 -1.70
N SER A 53 11.49 -11.86 -0.58
CA SER A 53 11.95 -12.22 0.76
C SER A 53 11.87 -13.73 1.03
N GLU A 54 11.11 -14.49 0.22
CA GLU A 54 11.04 -15.95 0.28
C GLU A 54 12.38 -16.63 -0.05
N THR A 55 13.18 -16.08 -0.96
CA THR A 55 14.47 -16.69 -1.30
C THR A 55 15.59 -16.27 -0.34
N GLU A 56 15.54 -15.05 0.18
CA GLU A 56 16.50 -14.57 1.20
C GLU A 56 16.29 -15.25 2.55
N VAL A 57 15.04 -15.55 2.97
CA VAL A 57 14.80 -16.27 4.24
C VAL A 57 15.24 -17.74 4.16
N GLU A 58 15.10 -18.40 3.01
CA GLU A 58 15.56 -19.78 2.81
C GLU A 58 17.09 -19.87 2.83
N GLU A 59 17.78 -18.91 2.19
CA GLU A 59 19.25 -18.86 2.14
C GLU A 59 19.84 -18.53 3.52
N LEU A 60 19.24 -17.59 4.25
CA LEU A 60 19.61 -17.28 5.64
C LEU A 60 19.32 -18.44 6.61
N ALA A 61 18.23 -19.20 6.42
CA ALA A 61 17.93 -20.37 7.24
C ALA A 61 18.96 -21.50 7.02
N ALA A 62 19.39 -21.71 5.77
CA ALA A 62 20.41 -22.70 5.44
C ALA A 62 21.77 -22.38 6.09
N GLU A 63 22.14 -21.11 6.22
CA GLU A 63 23.39 -20.71 6.90
C GLU A 63 23.33 -20.90 8.43
N LEU A 64 22.14 -20.85 9.04
CA LEU A 64 21.97 -20.99 10.49
C LEU A 64 22.05 -22.46 10.96
N ASP A 65 21.66 -23.41 10.12
CA ASP A 65 21.73 -24.84 10.45
C ASP A 65 23.19 -25.35 10.53
N ASP A 66 24.09 -24.81 9.69
CA ASP A 66 25.50 -25.24 9.60
C ASP A 66 26.36 -24.75 10.78
N ASN A 67 25.96 -23.67 11.47
CA ASN A 67 26.71 -23.11 12.61
C ASN A 67 26.32 -23.74 13.98
N SER A 68 25.52 -24.81 13.97
CA SER A 68 25.11 -25.52 15.20
C SER A 68 26.09 -26.61 15.65
N GLU A 69 27.09 -26.97 14.83
CA GLU A 69 28.04 -28.06 15.13
C GLU A 69 29.42 -27.61 15.64
N THR A 70 29.66 -26.31 15.87
CA THR A 70 30.92 -25.84 16.48
C THR A 70 30.69 -25.00 17.74
N ASN A 71 30.39 -25.67 18.86
CA ASN A 71 30.77 -25.23 20.21
C ASN A 71 31.09 -26.44 21.09
#